data_AF-A0AA42B3N1-F1
#
_entry.id   AF-A0AA42B3N1-F1
#
_cell.length_a   1.000
_cell.length_b   1.000
_cell.length_c   1.000
_cell.angle_alpha   90.00
_cell.angle_beta   90.00
_cell.angle_gamma   90.00
#
_symmetry.space_group_name_H-M   'P 1'
#
loop_
_entity.id
_entity.type
_entity.pdbx_description
1 polymer ?
#
loop_
_entity_poly.entity_id
_entity_poly.type
_entity_poly.pdbx_seq_one_letter_code
_entity_poly.pdbx_strand_id
1 'polypeptide(L)' 'MRGRSYSYSPLPPRGYGRRARSPSPRGHYGGRSRELPTSLLVRNLRRDCRPEDLRRPFGQFGPLKDIYLPRDYYTG' A
#
# COMPACT_ATOMS: atom_id res chain seq x y z
N MET A 1 -51.97 -36.00 47.00
CA MET A 1 -52.20 -34.57 46.65
C MET A 1 -51.24 -33.71 47.46
N ARG A 2 -50.74 -32.60 46.85
CA ARG A 2 -49.79 -31.59 47.38
C ARG A 2 -48.33 -32.08 47.43
N GLY A 3 -47.30 -31.43 46.88
CA GLY A 3 -47.19 -30.15 46.17
C GLY A 3 -45.90 -29.44 46.62
N ARG A 4 -44.93 -29.31 45.70
CA ARG A 4 -43.77 -28.36 45.68
C ARG A 4 -42.74 -28.56 46.82
N SER A 5 -41.44 -28.36 46.66
CA SER A 5 -40.70 -27.40 45.83
C SER A 5 -39.21 -27.77 45.86
N TYR A 6 -38.54 -27.88 44.72
CA TYR A 6 -37.15 -27.41 44.58
C TYR A 6 -36.94 -26.90 43.15
N SER A 7 -36.94 -25.58 43.07
CA SER A 7 -36.10 -24.72 42.22
C SER A 7 -35.66 -25.27 40.85
N TYR A 8 -36.22 -24.65 39.83
CA TYR A 8 -35.63 -24.45 38.51
C TYR A 8 -34.17 -23.97 38.67
N SER A 9 -33.21 -24.84 38.40
CA SER A 9 -31.87 -24.43 37.99
C SER A 9 -31.81 -24.63 36.48
N PRO A 10 -31.98 -23.58 35.66
CA PRO A 10 -31.75 -23.70 34.23
C PRO A 10 -30.29 -24.07 34.04
N LEU A 11 -30.06 -25.16 33.33
CA LEU A 11 -28.74 -25.59 32.89
C LEU A 11 -27.98 -24.37 32.32
N PRO A 12 -26.70 -24.15 32.69
CA PRO A 12 -25.93 -23.06 32.13
C PRO A 12 -25.95 -23.22 30.60
N PRO A 13 -26.30 -22.18 29.83
CA PRO A 13 -26.29 -22.29 28.39
C PRO A 13 -24.89 -22.75 27.97
N ARG A 14 -24.84 -23.89 27.27
CA ARG A 14 -23.63 -24.43 26.61
C ARG A 14 -23.16 -23.44 25.55
N GLY A 15 -22.55 -22.34 26.00
CA GLY A 15 -21.84 -21.38 25.18
C GLY A 15 -20.47 -21.93 24.83
N TYR A 16 -20.43 -22.96 23.98
CA TYR A 16 -19.19 -23.31 23.30
C TYR A 16 -18.75 -22.11 22.46
N GLY A 17 -17.66 -21.48 22.90
CA GLY A 17 -16.81 -20.66 22.07
C GLY A 17 -17.48 -19.44 21.46
N ARG A 18 -17.50 -18.33 22.22
CA ARG A 18 -17.05 -17.08 21.60
C ARG A 18 -15.55 -17.27 21.30
N ARG A 19 -15.22 -18.04 20.25
CA ARG A 19 -13.99 -17.79 19.52
C ARG A 19 -14.12 -16.34 19.13
N ALA A 20 -13.31 -15.48 19.76
CA ALA A 20 -12.99 -14.20 19.17
C ALA A 20 -12.80 -14.52 17.70
N ARG A 21 -13.68 -14.03 16.83
CA ARG A 21 -13.40 -14.04 15.39
C ARG A 21 -12.05 -13.37 15.35
N SER A 22 -11.00 -14.16 15.08
CA SER A 22 -9.66 -13.64 14.82
C SER A 22 -9.90 -12.41 13.98
N PRO A 23 -9.40 -11.23 14.37
CA PRO A 23 -9.62 -10.02 13.60
C PRO A 23 -9.36 -10.41 12.15
N SER A 24 -10.42 -10.52 11.35
CA SER A 24 -10.28 -10.87 9.95
C SER A 24 -9.34 -9.79 9.46
N PRO A 25 -8.17 -10.11 8.89
CA PRO A 25 -7.17 -9.12 8.57
C PRO A 25 -7.89 -8.08 7.72
N ARG A 26 -8.30 -6.96 8.35
CA ARG A 26 -9.03 -5.91 7.69
C ARG A 26 -8.01 -5.45 6.70
N GLY A 27 -8.28 -5.81 5.45
CA GLY A 27 -7.28 -5.87 4.40
C GLY A 27 -6.33 -4.72 4.58
N HIS A 28 -5.11 -5.04 4.96
CA HIS A 28 -3.96 -4.16 4.75
C HIS A 28 -3.70 -4.13 3.23
N TYR A 29 -4.75 -3.87 2.44
CA TYR A 29 -4.68 -3.13 1.20
C TYR A 29 -4.45 -1.64 1.49
N GLY A 30 -3.98 -1.29 2.70
CA GLY A 30 -2.76 -0.49 2.80
C GLY A 30 -1.58 -1.23 2.17
N GLY A 31 -1.74 -1.64 0.91
CA GLY A 31 -0.62 -1.77 0.01
C GLY A 31 -0.04 -0.38 0.06
N ARG A 32 1.01 -0.22 0.87
CA ARG A 32 1.97 0.83 0.67
C ARG A 32 2.05 0.94 -0.84
N SER A 33 1.79 2.14 -1.34
CA SER A 33 2.39 2.61 -2.57
C SER A 33 3.85 2.17 -2.50
N ARG A 34 4.09 0.94 -2.95
CA ARG A 34 5.40 0.33 -3.00
C ARG A 34 5.84 1.01 -4.25
N GLU A 35 6.38 2.23 -4.10
CA GLU A 35 6.82 3.12 -5.17
C GLU A 35 7.24 2.21 -6.30
N LEU A 36 6.32 2.01 -7.25
CA LEU A 36 6.64 1.15 -8.37
C LEU A 36 7.79 1.89 -9.04
N PRO A 37 8.84 1.19 -9.47
CA PRO A 37 9.93 1.84 -10.17
C PRO A 37 9.33 2.58 -11.37
N THR A 38 9.26 3.91 -11.24
CA THR A 38 8.66 4.82 -12.20
C THR A 38 9.81 5.44 -12.95
N SER A 39 10.39 4.67 -13.87
CA SER A 39 11.46 5.12 -14.76
C SER A 39 10.88 5.45 -16.14
N LEU A 40 11.32 6.57 -16.71
CA LEU A 40 10.94 7.02 -18.05
C LEU A 40 12.17 7.05 -18.94
N LEU A 41 12.06 6.49 -20.15
CA LEU A 41 13.05 6.64 -21.20
C LEU A 41 12.57 7.70 -22.19
N VAL A 42 13.23 8.86 -22.18
CA VAL A 42 12.94 9.96 -23.11
C VAL A 42 13.96 9.90 -24.26
N ARG A 43 13.46 9.87 -25.49
CA ARG A 43 14.30 9.83 -26.72
C ARG A 43 14.16 11.14 -27.48
N ASN A 44 15.00 11.33 -28.50
CA ASN A 44 14.98 12.51 -29.37
C ASN A 44 15.20 13.84 -28.63
N LEU A 45 16.04 13.82 -27.59
CA LEU A 45 16.50 15.04 -26.93
C LEU A 45 17.58 15.72 -27.77
N ARG A 46 17.66 17.04 -27.67
CA ARG A 46 18.74 17.81 -28.30
C ARG A 46 20.09 17.43 -27.66
N ARG A 47 21.18 17.53 -28.42
CA ARG A 47 22.54 17.18 -27.93
C ARG A 47 23.01 18.04 -26.77
N ASP A 48 22.53 19.28 -26.69
CA ASP A 48 22.80 20.25 -25.64
C ASP A 48 21.81 20.18 -24.47
N CYS A 49 20.96 19.15 -24.41
CA CYS A 49 19.95 19.00 -23.35
C CYS A 49 20.61 18.87 -21.98
N ARG A 50 20.14 19.69 -21.03
CA ARG A 50 20.59 19.70 -19.64
C ARG A 50 19.51 19.10 -18.73
N PRO A 51 19.88 18.59 -17.54
CA PRO A 51 18.89 18.06 -16.61
C PRO A 51 17.87 19.13 -16.17
N GLU A 52 18.26 20.41 -16.12
CA GLU A 52 17.36 21.53 -15.81
C GLU A 52 16.21 21.68 -16.83
N ASP A 53 16.48 21.37 -18.10
CA ASP A 53 15.50 21.44 -19.18
C ASP A 53 14.41 20.38 -19.03
N LEU A 54 14.70 19.27 -18.34
CA LEU A 54 13.75 18.20 -18.04
C LEU A 54 12.99 18.45 -16.74
N ARG A 55 13.59 19.13 -15.75
CA ARG A 55 12.95 19.38 -14.45
C ARG A 55 11.64 20.16 -14.57
N ARG A 56 11.60 21.19 -15.41
CA ARG A 56 10.39 22.01 -15.63
C ARG A 56 9.22 21.22 -16.23
N PRO A 57 9.35 20.61 -17.42
CA PRO A 57 8.22 19.93 -18.07
C PRO A 57 7.81 18.64 -17.36
N PHE A 58 8.71 17.93 -16.69
CA PHE A 58 8.35 16.71 -15.97
C PHE A 58 7.92 16.97 -14.51
N GLY A 59 8.37 18.07 -13.91
CA GLY A 59 8.01 18.46 -12.53
C GLY A 59 6.52 18.75 -12.33
N GLN A 60 5.78 19.07 -13.40
CA GLN A 60 4.33 19.25 -13.34
C GLN A 60 3.58 17.94 -13.02
N PHE A 61 4.18 16.78 -13.30
CA PHE A 61 3.60 15.47 -13.06
C PHE A 61 3.98 14.90 -11.69
N GLY A 62 4.88 15.57 -10.96
CA GLY A 62 5.34 15.16 -9.64
C GLY A 62 6.84 15.39 -9.42
N PRO A 63 7.33 15.07 -8.22
CA PRO A 63 8.75 15.18 -7.90
C PRO A 63 9.58 14.23 -8.76
N LEU A 64 10.66 14.74 -9.35
CA LEU A 64 11.67 13.92 -10.02
C LEU A 64 12.72 13.45 -9.01
N LYS A 65 12.97 12.14 -8.99
CA LYS A 65 13.95 11.50 -8.12
C LYS A 65 15.37 11.73 -8.63
N ASP A 66 15.63 11.34 -9.87
CA ASP A 66 16.93 11.41 -10.52
C ASP A 66 16.77 11.56 -12.04
N ILE A 67 17.81 12.08 -12.69
CA ILE A 67 17.86 12.27 -14.13
C ILE A 67 19.21 11.73 -14.61
N TYR A 68 19.17 10.75 -15.50
CA TYR A 68 20.35 10.21 -16.15
C TYR A 68 20.39 10.64 -17.61
N LEU A 69 21.42 11.42 -17.97
CA LEU A 69 21.72 11.78 -19.35
C LEU A 69 22.98 11.05 -19.78
N PRO A 70 22.88 10.13 -20.76
CA PRO A 70 24.06 9.50 -21.33
C PRO A 70 24.96 10.58 -21.94
N ARG A 71 26.18 10.68 -21.43
CA ARG A 71 27.22 11.49 -22.07
C ARG A 71 27.89 10.65 -23.14
N ASP A 72 28.23 11.32 -24.23
CA ASP A 72 28.97 10.69 -25.30
C ASP A 72 30.39 10.43 -24.79
N TYR A 73 30.74 9.14 -24.63
CA TYR A 73 31.95 8.69 -23.94
C TYR A 73 33.23 9.26 -24.55
N TYR A 74 33.20 9.58 -25.84
CA TYR A 74 34.35 10.04 -26.60
C TYR A 74 34.50 11.57 -26.67
N THR A 75 33.43 12.33 -26.38
CA THR A 75 33.40 13.78 -26.67
C THR A 75 33.08 14.67 -25.48
N GLY A 76 32.65 14.11 -24.34
CA GLY A 76 32.62 14.79 -23.04
C GLY A 76 31.49 15.80 -22.86
#